data_AF-A0A1V6KBA5-F1
#
_entry.id   AF-A0A1V6KBA5-F1
#
_cell.length_a   1.000
_cell.length_b   1.000
_cell.length_c   1.000
_cell.angle_alpha   90.00
_cell.angle_beta   90.00
_cell.angle_gamma   90.00
#
_symmetry.space_group_name_H-M   'P 1'
#
loop_
_entity.id
_entity.type
_entity.pdbx_description
1 polymer ?
#
loop_
_entity_poly.entity_id
_entity_poly.type
_entity_poly.pdbx_seq_one_letter_code
_entity_poly.pdbx_strand_id
1 'polypeptide(L)'
;MTTLWDQGWPYNALCPVDAQGSGGHVYAGCVATAMGMVMKYWNHPQTGVGSESYYCPGYGYQSANFGNTTYLWDQMYDTAGATPAEYLPIATLLYHCGVAVHMAYSVEGSGAQSTDAAVAFVDHFRYPNAQYVMKNSYTDANWNNLLTSQIDNGIPVYYSGYDPVEGGHAFVMDGYDTANHFHFNFGWSGSGNGYFYTSNPGGFTNNQSAIINIIPENYSISTVPVKLNAHDTTAGDNFTVSVKTNPILGSWNVTHYDFVLYYDSEFIDYIGYSTTGTISENGTITVVENPAGIISVDWNSTNYIFGGGVLINFTFRTRDMGDFLFDITSMHYNTTPVSNISYVMIHSYAPVNNISESRILLTNIMNLAYNAIGTTQMNTTYLLPSWNITHFQYHLNYNPAKIEYFDIVTEGTISANCEVNVDSSNPGVLNISGNSAVPLIGAGALMKIRFKAIGNTGSISVTQISISDFLYNNVAISDVGTANVILSAYTANEDEIVAVPEPKLEIYPNPFQDSAMLKFTGTNKAPVRIHIYNIKGQLVKELLISDPLNSQISWNRSDVKGKTVADGIYFLHWQQGEQSGINKVLVIK
;
A
#
# COMPACT_ATOMS: atom_id res chain seq x y z
N MET A 1 5.94 25.32 -14.41
CA MET A 1 4.58 24.92 -14.85
C MET A 1 4.51 23.40 -15.00
N THR A 2 3.32 22.81 -15.15
CA THR A 2 3.16 21.35 -15.30
C THR A 2 2.67 20.92 -16.68
N THR A 3 2.13 21.85 -17.48
CA THR A 3 1.62 21.57 -18.83
C THR A 3 2.72 21.15 -19.79
N LEU A 4 2.48 20.07 -20.53
CA LEU A 4 3.32 19.53 -21.60
C LEU A 4 2.49 19.46 -22.90
N TRP A 5 1.99 20.62 -23.33
CA TRP A 5 1.14 20.72 -24.53
C TRP A 5 1.97 20.69 -25.82
N ASP A 6 1.27 20.42 -26.93
CA ASP A 6 1.84 20.35 -28.28
C ASP A 6 1.01 21.18 -29.27
N GLN A 7 1.39 21.12 -30.55
CA GLN A 7 0.75 21.80 -31.65
C GLN A 7 0.02 20.84 -32.60
N GLY A 8 0.38 19.56 -32.60
CA GLY A 8 -0.22 18.53 -33.45
C GLY A 8 -1.48 17.88 -32.84
N TRP A 9 -1.92 16.76 -33.41
CA TRP A 9 -3.08 16.04 -32.89
C TRP A 9 -2.87 15.53 -31.45
N PRO A 10 -3.85 15.67 -30.54
CA PRO A 10 -5.20 16.23 -30.73
C PRO A 10 -5.34 17.72 -30.35
N TYR A 11 -4.25 18.43 -30.07
CA TYR A 11 -4.23 19.85 -29.69
C TYR A 11 -4.77 20.77 -30.80
N ASN A 12 -4.64 20.36 -32.06
CA ASN A 12 -5.13 21.08 -33.24
C ASN A 12 -6.50 20.60 -33.75
N ALA A 13 -7.26 19.82 -32.97
CA ALA A 13 -8.51 19.20 -33.44
C ALA A 13 -9.57 20.18 -33.97
N LEU A 14 -9.48 21.47 -33.63
CA LEU A 14 -10.38 22.54 -34.10
C LEU A 14 -9.72 23.50 -35.10
N CYS A 15 -8.45 23.27 -35.45
CA CYS A 15 -7.76 24.04 -36.49
C CYS A 15 -8.28 23.65 -37.88
N PRO A 16 -7.99 24.42 -38.95
CA PRO A 16 -8.41 24.09 -40.30
C PRO A 16 -8.07 22.65 -40.74
N VAL A 17 -9.02 22.02 -41.44
CA VAL A 17 -8.85 20.66 -41.97
C VAL A 17 -7.87 20.69 -43.14
N ASP A 18 -6.87 19.82 -43.09
CA ASP A 18 -5.94 19.55 -44.18
C ASP A 18 -5.44 18.11 -44.08
N ALA A 19 -5.65 17.30 -45.11
CA ALA A 19 -5.31 15.88 -45.10
C ALA A 19 -3.81 15.60 -44.95
N GLN A 20 -2.94 16.58 -45.21
CA GLN A 20 -1.49 16.47 -45.02
C GLN A 20 -1.04 16.82 -43.60
N GLY A 21 -1.91 17.46 -42.81
CA GLY A 21 -1.60 17.90 -41.46
C GLY A 21 -1.73 16.79 -40.40
N SER A 22 -1.15 17.03 -39.22
CA SER A 22 -1.24 16.12 -38.07
C SER A 22 -2.71 15.87 -37.70
N GLY A 23 -3.13 14.59 -37.73
CA GLY A 23 -4.52 14.21 -37.46
C GLY A 23 -5.53 14.69 -38.51
N GLY A 24 -5.09 15.12 -39.69
CA GLY A 24 -5.96 15.71 -40.71
C GLY A 24 -6.25 17.21 -40.52
N HIS A 25 -5.45 17.89 -39.70
CA HIS A 25 -5.58 19.31 -39.41
C HIS A 25 -4.20 20.00 -39.46
N VAL A 26 -4.18 21.27 -39.85
CA VAL A 26 -2.99 22.14 -39.74
C VAL A 26 -2.55 22.29 -38.29
N TYR A 27 -1.28 22.63 -38.05
CA TYR A 27 -0.75 22.80 -36.69
C TYR A 27 -1.42 23.97 -35.96
N ALA A 28 -1.58 23.87 -34.63
CA ALA A 28 -2.11 24.98 -33.82
C ALA A 28 -1.22 26.23 -33.83
N GLY A 29 0.10 26.03 -33.94
CA GLY A 29 1.12 27.07 -33.98
C GLY A 29 1.76 27.36 -32.62
N CYS A 30 3.07 27.61 -32.62
CA CYS A 30 3.86 27.76 -31.39
C CYS A 30 3.41 28.94 -30.53
N VAL A 31 3.00 30.05 -31.17
CA VAL A 31 2.44 31.23 -30.50
C VAL A 31 1.17 30.86 -29.73
N ALA A 32 0.25 30.13 -30.36
CA ALA A 32 -0.99 29.70 -29.74
C ALA A 32 -0.74 28.74 -28.58
N THR A 33 0.16 27.76 -28.75
CA THR A 33 0.53 26.81 -27.69
C THR A 33 1.18 27.53 -26.50
N ALA A 34 2.11 28.46 -26.73
CA ALA A 34 2.73 29.24 -25.66
C ALA A 34 1.71 30.13 -24.92
N MET A 35 0.82 30.81 -25.64
CA MET A 35 -0.28 31.58 -25.05
C MET A 35 -1.19 30.69 -24.19
N GLY A 36 -1.61 29.55 -24.74
CA GLY A 36 -2.49 28.60 -24.06
C GLY A 36 -1.88 28.05 -22.77
N MET A 37 -0.60 27.66 -22.80
CA MET A 37 0.10 27.17 -21.61
C MET A 37 0.19 28.26 -20.53
N VAL A 38 0.51 29.50 -20.88
CA VAL A 38 0.54 30.62 -19.92
C VAL A 38 -0.85 30.86 -19.32
N MET A 39 -1.91 30.88 -20.12
CA MET A 39 -3.27 31.05 -19.60
C MET A 39 -3.70 29.89 -18.70
N LYS A 40 -3.31 28.66 -19.05
CA LYS A 40 -3.59 27.47 -18.24
C LYS A 40 -2.91 27.52 -16.87
N TYR A 41 -1.72 28.11 -16.77
CA TYR A 41 -1.07 28.33 -15.47
C TYR A 41 -1.94 29.15 -14.51
N TRP A 42 -2.61 30.17 -15.03
CA TRP A 42 -3.52 31.02 -14.27
C TRP A 42 -4.94 30.45 -14.13
N ASN A 43 -5.33 29.51 -15.00
CA ASN A 43 -6.73 29.10 -15.21
C ASN A 43 -7.64 30.31 -15.45
N HIS A 44 -7.23 31.22 -16.34
CA HIS A 44 -7.91 32.48 -16.61
C HIS A 44 -7.84 32.84 -18.10
N PRO A 45 -8.89 33.44 -18.69
CA PRO A 45 -10.16 33.86 -18.07
C PRO A 45 -11.25 32.79 -18.09
N GLN A 46 -12.29 32.94 -17.26
CA GLN A 46 -13.48 32.08 -17.37
C GLN A 46 -14.20 32.28 -18.71
N THR A 47 -14.27 33.52 -19.18
CA THR A 47 -14.78 33.90 -20.50
C THR A 47 -13.92 35.01 -21.11
N GLY A 48 -13.67 34.94 -22.42
CA GLY A 48 -12.91 35.97 -23.13
C GLY A 48 -13.69 37.26 -23.35
N VAL A 49 -13.21 38.09 -24.28
CA VAL A 49 -13.82 39.37 -24.66
C VAL A 49 -13.92 39.49 -26.17
N GLY A 50 -15.10 39.83 -26.66
CA GLY A 50 -15.34 40.08 -28.08
C GLY A 50 -15.23 38.84 -28.96
N SER A 51 -14.99 39.07 -30.24
CA SER A 51 -14.85 38.04 -31.26
C SER A 51 -13.95 38.55 -32.37
N GLU A 52 -13.18 37.66 -32.99
CA GLU A 52 -12.34 38.01 -34.14
C GLU A 52 -12.64 37.16 -35.36
N SER A 53 -12.33 37.69 -36.53
CA SER A 53 -12.45 36.99 -37.81
C SER A 53 -11.48 37.54 -38.84
N TYR A 54 -10.70 36.67 -39.47
CA TYR A 54 -9.77 37.03 -40.53
C TYR A 54 -9.77 35.98 -41.64
N TYR A 55 -9.33 36.38 -42.83
CA TYR A 55 -9.16 35.45 -43.94
C TYR A 55 -7.77 34.84 -43.89
N CYS A 56 -7.70 33.51 -43.71
CA CYS A 56 -6.47 32.74 -43.77
C CYS A 56 -6.27 32.22 -45.21
N PRO A 57 -5.22 32.65 -45.94
CA PRO A 57 -4.95 32.16 -47.29
C PRO A 57 -4.87 30.62 -47.33
N GLY A 58 -5.62 30.00 -48.24
CA GLY A 58 -5.69 28.53 -48.37
C GLY A 58 -6.73 27.86 -47.47
N TYR A 59 -7.10 28.47 -46.35
CA TYR A 59 -7.99 27.87 -45.34
C TYR A 59 -9.30 28.65 -45.09
N GLY A 60 -9.51 29.77 -45.80
CA GLY A 60 -10.74 30.55 -45.71
C GLY A 60 -10.84 31.38 -44.44
N TYR A 61 -12.06 31.82 -44.10
CA TYR A 61 -12.29 32.61 -42.90
C TYR A 61 -12.15 31.77 -41.64
N GLN A 62 -11.36 32.26 -40.70
CA GLN A 62 -11.23 31.73 -39.35
C GLN A 62 -11.88 32.70 -38.37
N SER A 63 -12.65 32.17 -37.43
CA SER A 63 -13.48 32.99 -36.54
C SER A 63 -13.58 32.37 -35.15
N ALA A 64 -13.53 33.20 -34.13
CA ALA A 64 -13.73 32.79 -32.74
C ALA A 64 -14.47 33.88 -31.97
N ASN A 65 -15.46 33.49 -31.17
CA ASN A 65 -16.19 34.41 -30.28
C ASN A 65 -15.79 34.16 -28.83
N PHE A 66 -14.72 34.82 -28.41
CA PHE A 66 -14.15 34.67 -27.07
C PHE A 66 -15.14 35.07 -25.97
N GLY A 67 -15.94 36.11 -26.21
CA GLY A 67 -16.93 36.64 -25.27
C GLY A 67 -18.12 35.70 -25.02
N ASN A 68 -18.39 34.77 -25.93
CA ASN A 68 -19.43 33.74 -25.78
C ASN A 68 -18.85 32.35 -25.45
N THR A 69 -17.56 32.25 -25.14
CA THR A 69 -16.89 30.99 -24.82
C THR A 69 -16.55 30.94 -23.34
N THR A 70 -16.98 29.88 -22.67
CA THR A 70 -16.53 29.54 -21.32
C THR A 70 -15.39 28.53 -21.40
N TYR A 71 -14.23 28.90 -20.87
CA TYR A 71 -13.05 28.03 -20.85
C TYR A 71 -13.11 27.08 -19.64
N LEU A 72 -13.16 25.78 -19.93
CA LEU A 72 -13.29 24.71 -18.93
C LEU A 72 -11.93 24.32 -18.35
N TRP A 73 -11.32 25.23 -17.58
CA TRP A 73 -9.95 25.07 -17.07
C TRP A 73 -9.72 23.77 -16.29
N ASP A 74 -10.70 23.32 -15.49
CA ASP A 74 -10.59 22.08 -14.70
C ASP A 74 -10.60 20.82 -15.59
N GLN A 75 -11.03 20.92 -16.86
CA GLN A 75 -10.98 19.84 -17.87
C GLN A 75 -9.77 19.96 -18.81
N MET A 76 -8.94 21.00 -18.66
CA MET A 76 -7.69 21.17 -19.41
C MET A 76 -6.55 20.56 -18.58
N TYR A 77 -6.16 19.33 -18.89
CA TYR A 77 -5.09 18.62 -18.19
C TYR A 77 -3.69 19.07 -18.65
N ASP A 78 -2.66 18.58 -17.95
CA ASP A 78 -1.26 18.88 -18.30
C ASP A 78 -0.85 18.31 -19.66
N THR A 79 -1.52 17.26 -20.14
CA THR A 79 -1.41 16.72 -21.49
C THR A 79 -2.80 16.50 -22.07
N ALA A 80 -2.94 16.51 -23.40
CA ALA A 80 -4.21 16.13 -24.00
C ALA A 80 -4.46 14.62 -23.83
N GLY A 81 -5.68 14.27 -23.38
CA GLY A 81 -6.14 12.89 -23.31
C GLY A 81 -6.55 12.33 -24.67
N ALA A 82 -7.00 11.07 -24.69
CA ALA A 82 -7.34 10.37 -25.93
C ALA A 82 -8.77 10.65 -26.41
N THR A 83 -9.65 11.10 -25.52
CA THR A 83 -11.08 11.28 -25.82
C THR A 83 -11.42 12.75 -26.11
N PRO A 84 -12.48 13.03 -26.90
CA PRO A 84 -12.92 14.40 -27.18
C PRO A 84 -13.16 15.24 -25.92
N ALA A 85 -13.70 14.63 -24.86
CA ALA A 85 -13.93 15.33 -23.60
C ALA A 85 -12.62 15.83 -22.94
N GLU A 86 -11.51 15.13 -23.17
CA GLU A 86 -10.21 15.48 -22.59
C GLU A 86 -9.42 16.48 -23.46
N TYR A 87 -9.52 16.39 -24.80
CA TYR A 87 -8.73 17.27 -25.68
C TYR A 87 -9.49 18.50 -26.20
N LEU A 88 -10.82 18.46 -26.33
CA LEU A 88 -11.57 19.59 -26.92
C LEU A 88 -11.46 20.89 -26.11
N PRO A 89 -11.45 20.89 -24.76
CA PRO A 89 -11.21 22.11 -24.00
C PRO A 89 -9.87 22.78 -24.36
N ILE A 90 -8.81 21.98 -24.49
CA ILE A 90 -7.47 22.46 -24.88
C ILE A 90 -7.48 22.93 -26.34
N ALA A 91 -8.00 22.13 -27.26
CA ALA A 91 -8.07 22.47 -28.69
C ALA A 91 -8.89 23.76 -28.95
N THR A 92 -9.95 23.98 -28.16
CA THR A 92 -10.75 25.22 -28.22
C THR A 92 -9.91 26.41 -27.82
N LEU A 93 -9.19 26.32 -26.70
CA LEU A 93 -8.31 27.39 -26.25
C LEU A 93 -7.22 27.69 -27.29
N LEU A 94 -6.54 26.67 -27.82
CA LEU A 94 -5.45 26.86 -28.78
C LEU A 94 -5.95 27.41 -30.12
N TYR A 95 -7.09 26.95 -30.63
CA TYR A 95 -7.71 27.53 -31.81
C TYR A 95 -8.07 29.01 -31.58
N HIS A 96 -8.65 29.34 -30.43
CA HIS A 96 -8.97 30.72 -30.07
C HIS A 96 -7.72 31.60 -29.97
N CYS A 97 -6.64 31.09 -29.38
CA CYS A 97 -5.35 31.79 -29.37
C CYS A 97 -4.87 32.07 -30.80
N GLY A 98 -4.93 31.07 -31.68
CA GLY A 98 -4.55 31.20 -33.08
C GLY A 98 -5.39 32.23 -33.84
N VAL A 99 -6.71 32.24 -33.65
CA VAL A 99 -7.59 33.24 -34.26
C VAL A 99 -7.29 34.65 -33.75
N ALA A 100 -7.05 34.81 -32.44
CA ALA A 100 -6.76 36.10 -31.82
C ALA A 100 -5.45 36.75 -32.32
N VAL A 101 -4.52 35.97 -32.87
CA VAL A 101 -3.25 36.46 -33.43
C VAL A 101 -3.18 36.36 -34.96
N HIS A 102 -4.33 36.17 -35.62
CA HIS A 102 -4.42 36.01 -37.08
C HIS A 102 -3.43 34.97 -37.64
N MET A 103 -3.41 33.78 -37.02
CA MET A 103 -2.47 32.70 -37.33
C MET A 103 -2.36 32.41 -38.83
N ALA A 104 -1.14 32.43 -39.37
CA ALA A 104 -0.88 31.88 -40.69
C ALA A 104 -0.84 30.34 -40.58
N TYR A 105 -2.03 29.72 -40.61
CA TYR A 105 -2.17 28.27 -40.52
C TYR A 105 -1.52 27.54 -41.71
N SER A 106 -0.82 26.44 -41.42
CA SER A 106 -0.17 25.61 -42.44
C SER A 106 0.11 24.19 -41.92
N VAL A 107 0.21 23.23 -42.85
CA VAL A 107 0.66 21.86 -42.56
C VAL A 107 2.15 21.75 -42.27
N GLU A 108 2.96 22.72 -42.70
CA GLU A 108 4.41 22.75 -42.47
C GLU A 108 4.80 23.49 -41.17
N GLY A 109 3.81 24.04 -40.46
CA GLY A 109 4.01 24.85 -39.26
C GLY A 109 3.27 26.18 -39.34
N SER A 110 2.48 26.48 -38.31
CA SER A 110 1.65 27.68 -38.24
C SER A 110 2.35 28.79 -37.46
N GLY A 111 2.35 30.02 -37.98
CA GLY A 111 3.08 31.15 -37.41
C GLY A 111 2.26 32.43 -37.22
N ALA A 112 2.63 33.23 -36.21
CA ALA A 112 2.06 34.54 -35.91
C ALA A 112 3.11 35.45 -35.26
N GLN A 113 2.81 36.74 -35.07
CA GLN A 113 3.73 37.67 -34.41
C GLN A 113 3.54 37.71 -32.89
N SER A 114 4.64 37.71 -32.14
CA SER A 114 4.60 37.85 -30.68
C SER A 114 4.03 39.20 -30.20
N THR A 115 4.04 40.23 -31.05
CA THR A 115 3.35 41.50 -30.77
C THR A 115 1.83 41.33 -30.74
N ASP A 116 1.29 40.52 -31.66
CA ASP A 116 -0.15 40.27 -31.74
C ASP A 116 -0.62 39.42 -30.55
N ALA A 117 0.23 38.50 -30.08
CA ALA A 117 -0.02 37.75 -28.85
C ALA A 117 -0.16 38.67 -27.63
N ALA A 118 0.70 39.68 -27.49
CA ALA A 118 0.62 40.65 -26.39
C ALA A 118 -0.69 41.46 -26.44
N VAL A 119 -1.10 41.89 -27.64
CA VAL A 119 -2.39 42.58 -27.86
C VAL A 119 -3.55 41.66 -27.51
N ALA A 120 -3.54 40.41 -27.99
CA ALA A 120 -4.60 39.44 -27.72
C ALA A 120 -4.76 39.12 -26.23
N PHE A 121 -3.66 39.03 -25.47
CA PHE A 121 -3.70 38.88 -24.01
C PHE A 121 -4.51 40.01 -23.35
N VAL A 122 -4.30 41.25 -23.78
CA VAL A 122 -5.00 42.44 -23.26
C VAL A 122 -6.45 42.47 -23.75
N ASP A 123 -6.68 42.41 -25.06
CA ASP A 123 -7.96 42.74 -25.69
C ASP A 123 -8.99 41.60 -25.59
N HIS A 124 -8.54 40.34 -25.59
CA HIS A 124 -9.44 39.18 -25.65
C HIS A 124 -9.36 38.28 -24.42
N PHE A 125 -8.23 38.26 -23.70
CA PHE A 125 -7.99 37.28 -22.63
C PHE A 125 -7.82 37.88 -21.23
N ARG A 126 -8.07 39.19 -21.06
CA ARG A 126 -8.15 39.86 -19.74
C ARG A 126 -6.85 39.86 -18.94
N TYR A 127 -5.75 40.15 -19.61
CA TYR A 127 -4.42 40.37 -19.02
C TYR A 127 -3.96 41.82 -19.27
N PRO A 128 -4.50 42.80 -18.53
CA PRO A 128 -4.43 44.23 -18.89
C PRO A 128 -3.01 44.82 -18.88
N ASN A 129 -2.07 44.17 -18.19
CA ASN A 129 -0.70 44.64 -18.06
C ASN A 129 0.29 43.86 -18.93
N ALA A 130 -0.20 42.89 -19.73
CA ALA A 130 0.68 42.10 -20.61
C ALA A 130 1.41 43.03 -21.59
N GLN A 131 2.74 42.93 -21.64
CA GLN A 131 3.56 43.87 -22.40
C GLN A 131 4.65 43.13 -23.18
N TYR A 132 4.70 43.39 -24.49
CA TYR A 132 5.78 42.94 -25.36
C TYR A 132 7.07 43.74 -25.13
N VAL A 133 8.20 43.05 -24.99
CA VAL A 133 9.54 43.63 -24.84
C VAL A 133 10.55 42.88 -25.70
N MET A 134 11.52 43.61 -26.27
CA MET A 134 12.58 43.02 -27.12
C MET A 134 13.90 42.97 -26.38
N LYS A 135 14.62 41.84 -26.46
CA LYS A 135 15.92 41.67 -25.82
C LYS A 135 16.94 42.74 -26.25
N ASN A 136 16.93 43.14 -27.52
CA ASN A 136 17.85 44.15 -28.06
C ASN A 136 17.66 45.57 -27.45
N SER A 137 16.60 45.79 -26.68
CA SER A 137 16.35 47.03 -25.94
C SER A 137 16.98 47.03 -24.55
N TYR A 138 17.65 45.94 -24.15
CA TYR A 138 18.26 45.74 -22.84
C TYR A 138 19.72 45.28 -22.98
N THR A 139 20.52 45.53 -21.95
CA THR A 139 21.77 44.79 -21.75
C THR A 139 21.44 43.36 -21.31
N ASP A 140 22.33 42.39 -21.54
CA ASP A 140 22.10 41.00 -21.11
C ASP A 140 21.80 40.89 -19.60
N ALA A 141 22.50 41.68 -18.78
CA ALA A 141 22.24 41.72 -17.34
C ALA A 141 20.83 42.24 -17.01
N ASN A 142 20.39 43.33 -17.64
CA ASN A 142 19.05 43.87 -17.41
C ASN A 142 17.96 42.95 -17.96
N TRP A 143 18.21 42.28 -19.08
CA TRP A 143 17.30 41.29 -19.64
C TRP A 143 17.11 40.10 -18.71
N ASN A 144 18.21 39.50 -18.23
CA ASN A 144 18.10 38.38 -17.30
C ASN A 144 17.47 38.80 -15.98
N ASN A 145 17.80 39.98 -15.43
CA ASN A 145 17.17 40.50 -14.22
C ASN A 145 15.65 40.71 -14.40
N LEU A 146 15.22 41.21 -15.57
CA LEU A 146 13.81 41.36 -15.89
C LEU A 146 13.10 39.99 -15.86
N LEU A 147 13.66 38.99 -16.51
CA LEU A 147 13.09 37.64 -16.56
C LEU A 147 13.05 36.97 -15.18
N THR A 148 14.16 37.04 -14.43
CA THR A 148 14.21 36.55 -13.04
C THR A 148 13.13 37.22 -12.18
N SER A 149 12.93 38.53 -12.31
CA SER A 149 11.89 39.23 -11.53
C SER A 149 10.45 38.75 -11.83
N GLN A 150 10.19 38.27 -13.05
CA GLN A 150 8.89 37.68 -13.39
C GLN A 150 8.73 36.33 -12.68
N ILE A 151 9.75 35.47 -12.77
CA ILE A 151 9.74 34.13 -12.16
C ILE A 151 9.68 34.21 -10.63
N ASP A 152 10.43 35.11 -10.00
CA ASP A 152 10.39 35.37 -8.55
C ASP A 152 9.02 35.88 -8.09
N ASN A 153 8.29 36.55 -8.99
CA ASN A 153 6.93 36.97 -8.73
C ASN A 153 5.89 35.91 -9.10
N GLY A 154 6.29 34.69 -9.48
CA GLY A 154 5.39 33.61 -9.87
C GLY A 154 4.71 33.80 -11.22
N ILE A 155 5.34 34.51 -12.16
CA ILE A 155 4.76 34.81 -13.48
C ILE A 155 5.56 34.05 -14.55
N PRO A 156 4.98 33.05 -15.22
CA PRO A 156 5.61 32.44 -16.39
C PRO A 156 5.65 33.46 -17.54
N VAL A 157 6.71 33.39 -18.33
CA VAL A 157 7.00 34.38 -19.36
C VAL A 157 6.84 33.72 -20.73
N TYR A 158 5.93 34.24 -21.55
CA TYR A 158 5.94 33.95 -22.97
C TYR A 158 7.27 34.47 -23.55
N TYR A 159 8.00 33.63 -24.25
CA TYR A 159 9.29 33.95 -24.85
C TYR A 159 9.31 33.53 -26.31
N SER A 160 10.03 34.28 -27.15
CA SER A 160 10.25 33.88 -28.54
C SER A 160 11.63 34.26 -29.02
N GLY A 161 12.09 33.58 -30.06
CA GLY A 161 13.34 33.86 -30.73
C GLY A 161 13.38 33.27 -32.14
N TYR A 162 14.49 33.48 -32.82
CA TYR A 162 14.68 33.08 -34.20
C TYR A 162 15.98 32.30 -34.37
N ASP A 163 15.88 31.14 -34.99
CA ASP A 163 17.00 30.34 -35.48
C ASP A 163 17.15 30.55 -37.01
N PRO A 164 18.37 30.79 -37.54
CA PRO A 164 18.57 31.00 -38.97
C PRO A 164 18.17 29.84 -39.89
N VAL A 165 18.06 28.63 -39.36
CA VAL A 165 17.72 27.39 -40.08
C VAL A 165 16.27 26.98 -39.81
N GLU A 166 15.88 26.92 -38.54
CA GLU A 166 14.55 26.43 -38.11
C GLU A 166 13.46 27.52 -38.13
N GLY A 167 13.84 28.80 -38.22
CA GLY A 167 12.92 29.93 -38.26
C GLY A 167 12.54 30.46 -36.87
N GLY A 168 11.39 31.15 -36.80
CA GLY A 168 10.89 31.75 -35.55
C GLY A 168 10.13 30.75 -34.69
N HIS A 169 10.36 30.77 -33.38
CA HIS A 169 9.64 29.92 -32.43
C HIS A 169 9.22 30.68 -31.17
N ALA A 170 8.08 30.27 -30.60
CA ALA A 170 7.53 30.79 -29.36
C ALA A 170 7.32 29.66 -28.35
N PHE A 171 7.66 29.96 -27.10
CA PHE A 171 7.74 28.99 -26.01
C PHE A 171 7.58 29.71 -24.66
N VAL A 172 7.65 28.97 -23.55
CA VAL A 172 7.41 29.52 -22.21
C VAL A 172 8.62 29.34 -21.33
N MET A 173 9.06 30.41 -20.67
CA MET A 173 10.02 30.37 -19.57
C MET A 173 9.25 30.29 -18.25
N ASP A 174 9.54 29.30 -17.42
CA ASP A 174 8.74 28.99 -16.22
C ASP A 174 9.57 28.61 -14.99
N GLY A 175 10.88 28.84 -15.02
CA GLY A 175 11.76 28.59 -13.88
C GLY A 175 13.23 28.97 -14.15
N TYR A 176 14.08 28.83 -13.14
CA TYR A 176 15.54 28.86 -13.26
C TYR A 176 16.17 28.02 -12.15
N ASP A 177 17.35 27.41 -12.37
CA ASP A 177 18.05 26.59 -11.36
C ASP A 177 19.18 27.36 -10.66
N THR A 178 19.88 28.19 -11.42
CA THR A 178 21.04 28.97 -11.06
C THR A 178 20.97 30.31 -11.78
N ALA A 179 21.86 31.25 -11.43
CA ALA A 179 21.81 32.59 -11.98
C ALA A 179 21.84 32.59 -13.53
N ASN A 180 20.83 33.21 -14.14
CA ASN A 180 20.66 33.38 -15.59
C ASN A 180 20.47 32.07 -16.40
N HIS A 181 20.20 30.95 -15.75
CA HIS A 181 19.98 29.65 -16.40
C HIS A 181 18.52 29.22 -16.22
N PHE A 182 17.73 29.46 -17.26
CA PHE A 182 16.27 29.45 -17.21
C PHE A 182 15.70 28.17 -17.80
N HIS A 183 14.66 27.63 -17.18
CA HIS A 183 13.89 26.54 -17.74
C HIS A 183 12.97 27.06 -18.84
N PHE A 184 12.96 26.35 -19.97
CA PHE A 184 12.08 26.62 -21.10
C PHE A 184 11.25 25.39 -21.44
N ASN A 185 9.96 25.63 -21.64
CA ASN A 185 8.99 24.70 -22.18
C ASN A 185 8.70 25.06 -23.64
N PHE A 186 9.18 24.23 -24.57
CA PHE A 186 9.11 24.51 -26.01
C PHE A 186 7.75 24.21 -26.66
N GLY A 187 6.79 23.65 -25.90
CA GLY A 187 5.46 23.34 -26.43
C GLY A 187 5.46 22.18 -27.43
N TRP A 188 6.30 21.17 -27.17
CA TRP A 188 6.45 19.94 -27.97
C TRP A 188 6.31 18.68 -27.10
N SER A 189 5.26 18.61 -26.28
CA SER A 189 5.01 17.48 -25.37
C SER A 189 6.17 17.18 -24.41
N GLY A 190 6.93 18.22 -24.04
CA GLY A 190 8.12 18.08 -23.19
C GLY A 190 9.43 17.81 -23.93
N SER A 191 9.39 17.51 -25.23
CA SER A 191 10.60 17.31 -26.03
C SER A 191 11.45 18.57 -26.09
N GLY A 192 12.73 18.45 -25.73
CA GLY A 192 13.68 19.55 -25.71
C GLY A 192 13.58 20.48 -24.50
N ASN A 193 12.56 20.33 -23.64
CA ASN A 193 12.43 21.13 -22.42
C ASN A 193 13.67 20.97 -21.54
N GLY A 194 14.06 22.06 -20.88
CA GLY A 194 15.24 22.04 -20.04
C GLY A 194 15.73 23.43 -19.71
N TYR A 195 16.91 23.49 -19.09
CA TYR A 195 17.53 24.74 -18.69
C TYR A 195 18.51 25.25 -19.74
N PHE A 196 18.40 26.54 -20.07
CA PHE A 196 19.21 27.21 -21.08
C PHE A 196 19.54 28.64 -20.66
N TYR A 197 20.63 29.16 -21.22
CA TYR A 197 20.96 30.58 -21.12
C TYR A 197 20.22 31.38 -22.21
N THR A 198 19.87 32.63 -21.93
CA THR A 198 19.27 33.54 -22.93
C THR A 198 20.20 33.86 -24.11
N SER A 199 21.49 33.56 -24.00
CA SER A 199 22.44 33.63 -25.11
C SER A 199 22.22 32.53 -26.15
N ASN A 200 21.67 31.38 -25.75
CA ASN A 200 21.31 30.27 -26.63
C ASN A 200 20.15 29.45 -26.04
N PRO A 201 18.90 29.94 -26.16
CA PRO A 201 17.71 29.23 -25.69
C PRO A 201 17.33 28.16 -26.71
N GLY A 202 18.12 27.08 -26.82
CA GLY A 202 17.82 25.96 -27.70
C GLY A 202 17.94 26.27 -29.20
N GLY A 203 18.87 27.14 -29.61
CA GLY A 203 19.11 27.54 -31.02
C GLY A 203 18.52 28.90 -31.39
N PHE A 204 17.47 29.35 -30.69
CA PHE A 204 16.74 30.58 -30.99
C PHE A 204 17.47 31.86 -30.51
N THR A 205 18.65 32.12 -31.09
CA THR A 205 19.63 33.12 -30.66
C THR A 205 19.32 34.55 -31.14
N ASN A 206 18.52 34.72 -32.19
CA ASN A 206 18.25 36.02 -32.82
C ASN A 206 16.85 36.54 -32.51
N ASN A 207 16.65 37.86 -32.66
CA ASN A 207 15.35 38.54 -32.54
C ASN A 207 14.52 38.11 -31.31
N GLN A 208 15.19 37.93 -30.17
CA GLN A 208 14.53 37.46 -28.97
C GLN A 208 13.61 38.52 -28.36
N SER A 209 12.46 38.07 -27.86
CA SER A 209 11.47 38.91 -27.20
C SER A 209 10.72 38.12 -26.14
N ALA A 210 10.04 38.85 -25.24
CA ALA A 210 9.20 38.27 -24.21
C ALA A 210 7.91 39.08 -24.07
N ILE A 211 6.87 38.45 -23.50
CA ILE A 211 5.69 39.16 -23.00
C ILE A 211 5.73 39.04 -21.48
N ILE A 212 5.87 40.18 -20.81
CA ILE A 212 5.97 40.28 -19.35
C ILE A 212 4.63 40.73 -18.75
N ASN A 213 4.51 40.60 -17.42
CA ASN A 213 3.36 41.05 -16.65
C ASN A 213 2.03 40.42 -17.11
N ILE A 214 2.08 39.16 -17.56
CA ILE A 214 0.91 38.36 -17.90
C ILE A 214 0.23 37.92 -16.61
N ILE A 215 -0.43 38.87 -15.94
CA ILE A 215 -1.18 38.69 -14.70
C ILE A 215 -2.66 38.92 -15.01
N PRO A 216 -3.58 38.03 -14.57
CA PRO A 216 -5.02 38.22 -14.73
C PRO A 216 -5.49 39.58 -14.21
N GLU A 217 -6.54 40.15 -14.82
CA GLU A 217 -7.24 41.27 -14.22
C GLU A 217 -7.81 40.92 -12.83
N ASN A 218 -7.88 41.93 -11.94
CA ASN A 218 -8.42 41.77 -10.58
C ASN A 218 -7.75 40.65 -9.75
N TYR A 219 -6.51 40.29 -10.07
CA TYR A 219 -5.77 39.26 -9.35
C TYR A 219 -5.26 39.79 -8.00
N SER A 220 -5.78 39.26 -6.90
CA SER A 220 -5.48 39.76 -5.56
C SER A 220 -5.35 38.62 -4.54
N ILE A 221 -4.55 38.86 -3.51
CA ILE A 221 -4.32 37.90 -2.41
C ILE A 221 -5.63 37.50 -1.69
N SER A 222 -6.64 38.36 -1.64
CA SER A 222 -7.89 38.07 -0.92
C SER A 222 -8.91 37.27 -1.74
N THR A 223 -8.68 37.13 -3.05
CA THR A 223 -9.60 36.45 -3.98
C THR A 223 -8.90 35.38 -4.82
N VAL A 224 -7.62 35.12 -4.58
CA VAL A 224 -6.89 34.02 -5.23
C VAL A 224 -7.60 32.69 -4.94
N PRO A 225 -7.93 31.89 -5.96
CA PRO A 225 -8.61 30.62 -5.75
C PRO A 225 -7.79 29.65 -4.91
N VAL A 226 -8.41 29.08 -3.88
CA VAL A 226 -7.90 27.92 -3.15
C VAL A 226 -8.94 26.80 -3.23
N LYS A 227 -8.54 25.66 -3.80
CA LYS A 227 -9.43 24.55 -4.09
C LYS A 227 -9.02 23.29 -3.36
N LEU A 228 -10.02 22.54 -2.94
CA LEU A 228 -9.85 21.14 -2.57
C LEU A 228 -9.85 20.27 -3.82
N ASN A 229 -8.95 19.30 -3.88
CA ASN A 229 -8.94 18.28 -4.92
C ASN A 229 -8.85 16.91 -4.27
N ALA A 230 -9.72 16.01 -4.71
CA ALA A 230 -9.74 14.62 -4.28
C ALA A 230 -10.39 13.77 -5.38
N HIS A 231 -10.14 12.48 -5.31
CA HIS A 231 -10.84 11.49 -6.12
C HIS A 231 -11.80 10.68 -5.26
N ASP A 232 -12.82 10.14 -5.89
CA ASP A 232 -13.69 9.14 -5.27
C ASP A 232 -12.87 7.97 -4.73
N THR A 233 -13.43 7.28 -3.74
CA THR A 233 -12.74 6.23 -2.99
C THR A 233 -13.65 5.03 -2.74
N THR A 234 -13.08 4.00 -2.13
CA THR A 234 -13.82 2.82 -1.65
C THR A 234 -13.74 2.80 -0.13
N ALA A 235 -14.85 2.48 0.54
CA ALA A 235 -14.88 2.36 1.99
C ALA A 235 -13.80 1.39 2.49
N GLY A 236 -13.02 1.84 3.47
CA GLY A 236 -11.87 1.13 4.04
C GLY A 236 -10.52 1.49 3.42
N ASP A 237 -10.49 2.06 2.22
CA ASP A 237 -9.25 2.49 1.58
C ASP A 237 -8.84 3.91 2.03
N ASN A 238 -7.53 4.14 2.04
CA ASN A 238 -7.02 5.49 2.23
C ASN A 238 -7.15 6.29 0.94
N PHE A 239 -7.50 7.56 1.04
CA PHE A 239 -7.52 8.50 -0.07
C PHE A 239 -6.92 9.85 0.34
N THR A 240 -6.54 10.64 -0.67
CA THR A 240 -5.89 11.93 -0.47
C THR A 240 -6.86 13.07 -0.77
N VAL A 241 -6.91 14.06 0.12
CA VAL A 241 -7.51 15.37 -0.14
C VAL A 241 -6.39 16.40 -0.15
N SER A 242 -6.20 17.05 -1.28
CA SER A 242 -5.17 18.08 -1.48
C SER A 242 -5.78 19.48 -1.39
N VAL A 243 -5.17 20.36 -0.60
CA VAL A 243 -5.46 21.79 -0.64
C VAL A 243 -4.52 22.43 -1.66
N LYS A 244 -5.06 23.01 -2.72
CA LYS A 244 -4.30 23.60 -3.83
C LYS A 244 -4.62 25.07 -3.97
N THR A 245 -3.59 25.89 -4.17
CA THR A 245 -3.75 27.32 -4.46
C THR A 245 -3.41 27.63 -5.91
N ASN A 246 -4.14 28.57 -6.49
CA ASN A 246 -3.72 29.26 -7.71
C ASN A 246 -2.45 30.10 -7.44
N PRO A 247 -1.75 30.58 -8.48
CA PRO A 247 -0.46 31.21 -8.30
C PRO A 247 -0.41 32.36 -7.27
N ILE A 248 0.40 32.23 -6.24
CA ILE A 248 0.70 33.29 -5.28
C ILE A 248 1.77 34.20 -5.90
N LEU A 249 1.54 35.51 -5.94
CA LEU A 249 2.58 36.42 -6.42
C LEU A 249 3.67 36.59 -5.36
N GLY A 250 4.94 36.53 -5.75
CA GLY A 250 6.08 36.72 -4.83
C GLY A 250 6.06 38.09 -4.13
N SER A 251 5.57 39.12 -4.82
CA SER A 251 5.33 40.46 -4.28
C SER A 251 4.34 40.51 -3.10
N TRP A 252 3.54 39.47 -2.89
CA TRP A 252 2.65 39.37 -1.72
C TRP A 252 3.39 38.95 -0.45
N ASN A 253 4.63 38.46 -0.56
CA ASN A 253 5.48 38.05 0.57
C ASN A 253 4.74 37.12 1.55
N VAL A 254 4.09 36.07 1.03
CA VAL A 254 3.34 35.12 1.86
C VAL A 254 4.32 34.21 2.60
N THR A 255 4.52 34.47 3.88
CA THR A 255 5.37 33.67 4.77
C THR A 255 4.55 32.84 5.76
N HIS A 256 3.23 33.04 5.78
CA HIS A 256 2.30 32.37 6.67
C HIS A 256 0.99 32.08 5.96
N TYR A 257 0.37 30.94 6.28
CA TYR A 257 -1.05 30.72 5.99
C TYR A 257 -1.68 29.89 7.11
N ASP A 258 -2.97 30.14 7.34
CA ASP A 258 -3.81 29.33 8.21
C ASP A 258 -5.12 29.01 7.50
N PHE A 259 -5.71 27.86 7.82
CA PHE A 259 -7.07 27.54 7.41
C PHE A 259 -7.71 26.49 8.32
N VAL A 260 -9.04 26.38 8.21
CA VAL A 260 -9.83 25.36 8.91
C VAL A 260 -10.55 24.49 7.89
N LEU A 261 -10.24 23.19 7.90
CA LEU A 261 -10.88 22.16 7.08
C LEU A 261 -11.94 21.43 7.91
N TYR A 262 -13.16 21.42 7.39
CA TYR A 262 -14.27 20.61 7.87
C TYR A 262 -14.38 19.31 7.08
N TYR A 263 -14.70 18.22 7.77
CA TYR A 263 -15.11 16.95 7.17
C TYR A 263 -16.05 16.18 8.12
N ASP A 264 -16.77 15.19 7.58
CA ASP A 264 -17.69 14.36 8.37
C ASP A 264 -16.96 13.25 9.16
N SER A 265 -16.62 13.52 10.42
CA SER A 265 -15.92 12.56 11.30
C SER A 265 -16.76 11.39 11.79
N GLU A 266 -18.07 11.36 11.53
CA GLU A 266 -18.89 10.18 11.87
C GLU A 266 -18.47 8.99 10.99
N PHE A 267 -18.22 9.26 9.71
CA PHE A 267 -17.95 8.26 8.68
C PHE A 267 -16.54 8.31 8.11
N ILE A 268 -15.72 9.29 8.51
CA ILE A 268 -14.35 9.45 7.98
C ILE A 268 -13.34 9.50 9.12
N ASP A 269 -12.26 8.74 8.95
CA ASP A 269 -11.06 8.80 9.78
C ASP A 269 -10.03 9.74 9.17
N TYR A 270 -9.54 10.68 9.97
CA TYR A 270 -8.33 11.43 9.66
C TYR A 270 -7.09 10.59 10.01
N ILE A 271 -6.25 10.32 9.02
CA ILE A 271 -5.07 9.43 9.17
C ILE A 271 -3.78 10.25 9.35
N GLY A 272 -3.67 11.39 8.67
CA GLY A 272 -2.50 12.25 8.77
C GLY A 272 -2.35 13.19 7.58
N TYR A 273 -1.19 13.83 7.46
CA TYR A 273 -0.90 14.80 6.42
C TYR A 273 0.54 14.71 5.92
N SER A 274 0.83 15.33 4.79
CA SER A 274 2.18 15.53 4.25
C SER A 274 2.29 16.82 3.46
N THR A 275 3.43 17.50 3.62
CA THR A 275 3.87 18.65 2.82
C THR A 275 5.03 18.30 1.89
N THR A 276 5.46 17.04 1.82
CA THR A 276 6.55 16.62 0.92
C THR A 276 6.18 16.85 -0.54
N GLY A 277 7.07 17.45 -1.32
CA GLY A 277 6.84 17.82 -2.72
C GLY A 277 5.78 18.90 -2.95
N THR A 278 5.37 19.61 -1.91
CA THR A 278 4.41 20.74 -1.98
C THR A 278 5.13 22.08 -1.95
N ILE A 279 4.45 23.18 -2.26
CA ILE A 279 5.06 24.53 -2.11
C ILE A 279 5.30 24.91 -0.64
N SER A 280 4.76 24.12 0.30
CA SER A 280 4.91 24.29 1.75
C SER A 280 6.03 23.44 2.36
N GLU A 281 6.75 22.64 1.56
CA GLU A 281 7.72 21.63 2.02
C GLU A 281 8.81 22.21 2.94
N ASN A 282 9.27 23.44 2.67
CA ASN A 282 10.35 24.08 3.42
C ASN A 282 9.88 24.94 4.61
N GLY A 283 8.61 24.86 4.99
CA GLY A 283 8.08 25.56 6.16
C GLY A 283 7.87 24.66 7.38
N THR A 284 7.50 25.27 8.49
CA THR A 284 7.04 24.59 9.71
C THR A 284 5.52 24.62 9.73
N ILE A 285 4.90 23.45 9.92
CA ILE A 285 3.45 23.29 9.90
C ILE A 285 2.95 22.64 11.18
N THR A 286 1.86 23.16 11.70
CA THR A 286 1.09 22.58 12.80
C THR A 286 -0.29 22.21 12.28
N VAL A 287 -0.68 20.95 12.44
CA VAL A 287 -1.99 20.43 12.05
C VAL A 287 -2.64 19.81 13.27
N VAL A 288 -3.80 20.33 13.66
CA VAL A 288 -4.51 19.90 14.87
C VAL A 288 -5.96 19.59 14.51
N GLU A 289 -6.37 18.36 14.76
CA GLU A 289 -7.78 17.96 14.74
C GLU A 289 -8.36 18.16 16.16
N ASN A 290 -9.23 19.17 16.33
CA ASN A 290 -9.90 19.42 17.60
C ASN A 290 -11.10 20.38 17.44
N PRO A 291 -12.36 19.92 17.61
CA PRO A 291 -12.79 18.54 17.84
C PRO A 291 -12.67 17.67 16.57
N ALA A 292 -13.04 16.40 16.67
CA ALA A 292 -13.11 15.53 15.49
C ALA A 292 -13.98 16.15 14.38
N GLY A 293 -13.53 16.04 13.13
CA GLY A 293 -14.19 16.65 11.96
C GLY A 293 -13.79 18.10 11.68
N ILE A 294 -12.95 18.72 12.53
CA ILE A 294 -12.41 20.06 12.34
C ILE A 294 -10.88 20.02 12.45
N ILE A 295 -10.20 20.28 11.34
CA ILE A 295 -8.74 20.34 11.28
C ILE A 295 -8.31 21.79 11.10
N SER A 296 -7.57 22.31 12.07
CA SER A 296 -6.90 23.60 11.98
C SER A 296 -5.47 23.42 11.49
N VAL A 297 -5.08 24.19 10.47
CA VAL A 297 -3.73 24.21 9.91
C VAL A 297 -3.11 25.59 10.12
N ASP A 298 -1.86 25.60 10.59
CA ASP A 298 -1.05 26.80 10.73
C ASP A 298 0.35 26.51 10.15
N TRP A 299 0.71 27.23 9.08
CA TRP A 299 1.99 27.06 8.39
C TRP A 299 2.79 28.36 8.42
N ASN A 300 4.10 28.24 8.65
CA ASN A 300 5.04 29.37 8.71
C ASN A 300 6.34 29.04 7.98
N SER A 301 6.98 30.03 7.37
CA SER A 301 8.34 29.91 6.84
C SER A 301 9.12 31.23 6.95
N THR A 302 10.45 31.13 6.87
CA THR A 302 11.34 32.29 6.76
C THR A 302 11.40 32.83 5.34
N ASN A 303 11.12 32.01 4.33
CA ASN A 303 11.05 32.41 2.94
C ASN A 303 9.58 32.47 2.52
N TYR A 304 9.22 33.44 1.68
CA TYR A 304 7.87 33.49 1.15
C TYR A 304 7.64 32.41 0.10
N ILE A 305 6.40 31.92 0.00
CA ILE A 305 5.96 31.06 -1.09
C ILE A 305 5.43 31.90 -2.26
N PHE A 306 5.60 31.39 -3.47
CA PHE A 306 5.10 31.99 -4.70
C PHE A 306 4.79 30.88 -5.71
N GLY A 307 4.07 31.25 -6.78
CA GLY A 307 3.55 30.31 -7.75
C GLY A 307 2.37 29.50 -7.24
N GLY A 308 1.86 28.60 -8.08
CA GLY A 308 0.67 27.79 -7.78
C GLY A 308 1.05 26.34 -7.48
N GLY A 309 0.22 25.64 -6.70
CA GLY A 309 0.51 24.26 -6.33
C GLY A 309 -0.25 23.78 -5.11
N VAL A 310 0.02 22.53 -4.73
CA VAL A 310 -0.50 21.95 -3.49
C VAL A 310 0.18 22.63 -2.31
N LEU A 311 -0.61 23.02 -1.30
CA LEU A 311 -0.15 23.49 0.00
C LEU A 311 0.08 22.32 0.94
N ILE A 312 -0.89 21.41 1.04
CA ILE A 312 -0.85 20.25 1.94
C ILE A 312 -1.72 19.14 1.38
N ASN A 313 -1.26 17.89 1.57
CA ASN A 313 -2.02 16.69 1.32
C ASN A 313 -2.47 16.09 2.64
N PHE A 314 -3.75 15.78 2.77
CA PHE A 314 -4.31 15.03 3.88
C PHE A 314 -4.65 13.61 3.43
N THR A 315 -4.41 12.64 4.31
CA THR A 315 -4.82 11.25 4.14
C THR A 315 -6.02 10.99 5.03
N PHE A 316 -7.11 10.54 4.43
CA PHE A 316 -8.33 10.13 5.09
C PHE A 316 -8.67 8.68 4.75
N ARG A 317 -9.61 8.11 5.49
CA ARG A 317 -10.23 6.81 5.18
C ARG A 317 -11.72 6.89 5.44
N THR A 318 -12.54 6.52 4.46
CA THR A 318 -13.99 6.40 4.67
C THR A 318 -14.29 5.08 5.37
N ARG A 319 -15.23 5.10 6.31
CA ARG A 319 -15.73 3.92 7.03
C ARG A 319 -16.92 3.29 6.35
N ASP A 320 -17.68 4.07 5.59
CA ASP A 320 -18.89 3.61 4.90
C ASP A 320 -18.97 4.16 3.48
N MET A 321 -19.93 3.65 2.71
CA MET A 321 -20.30 4.21 1.42
C MET A 321 -21.17 5.46 1.60
N GLY A 322 -21.09 6.40 0.65
CA GLY A 322 -21.86 7.64 0.70
C GLY A 322 -21.14 8.81 0.07
N ASP A 323 -21.79 9.97 0.08
CA ASP A 323 -21.25 11.24 -0.37
C ASP A 323 -20.82 12.07 0.84
N PHE A 324 -19.55 12.46 0.90
CA PHE A 324 -18.99 13.17 2.04
C PHE A 324 -18.44 14.54 1.64
N LEU A 325 -18.83 15.57 2.40
CA LEU A 325 -18.40 16.95 2.19
C LEU A 325 -17.05 17.21 2.87
N PHE A 326 -16.15 17.85 2.13
CA PHE A 326 -14.95 18.51 2.66
C PHE A 326 -15.03 19.99 2.31
N ASP A 327 -14.83 20.85 3.30
CA ASP A 327 -14.95 22.31 3.10
C ASP A 327 -13.89 23.10 3.85
N ILE A 328 -13.34 24.13 3.21
CA ILE A 328 -12.47 25.10 3.86
C ILE A 328 -13.37 26.21 4.39
N THR A 329 -13.48 26.32 5.71
CA THR A 329 -14.43 27.25 6.36
C THR A 329 -13.84 28.63 6.62
N SER A 330 -12.51 28.72 6.72
CA SER A 330 -11.77 29.98 6.82
C SER A 330 -10.36 29.78 6.31
N MET A 331 -9.77 30.82 5.70
CA MET A 331 -8.37 30.81 5.28
C MET A 331 -7.76 32.22 5.27
N HIS A 332 -6.49 32.31 5.63
CA HIS A 332 -5.69 33.53 5.50
C HIS A 332 -4.36 33.25 4.83
N TYR A 333 -3.88 34.25 4.07
CA TYR A 333 -2.46 34.40 3.76
C TYR A 333 -1.92 35.57 4.56
N ASN A 334 -0.89 35.32 5.37
CA ASN A 334 -0.43 36.25 6.40
C ASN A 334 -1.63 36.70 7.26
N THR A 335 -2.00 37.98 7.22
CA THR A 335 -3.16 38.53 7.92
C THR A 335 -4.36 38.79 7.01
N THR A 336 -4.27 38.43 5.72
CA THR A 336 -5.30 38.74 4.72
C THR A 336 -6.24 37.56 4.51
N PRO A 337 -7.56 37.72 4.76
CA PRO A 337 -8.53 36.66 4.50
C PRO A 337 -8.63 36.33 3.01
N VAL A 338 -8.72 35.05 2.68
CA VAL A 338 -8.96 34.53 1.34
C VAL A 338 -10.41 34.08 1.24
N SER A 339 -11.16 34.72 0.34
CA SER A 339 -12.61 34.50 0.20
C SER A 339 -13.00 33.50 -0.89
N ASN A 340 -12.10 33.23 -1.84
CA ASN A 340 -12.35 32.33 -2.97
C ASN A 340 -11.85 30.91 -2.64
N ILE A 341 -12.48 30.30 -1.65
CA ILE A 341 -12.24 28.94 -1.18
C ILE A 341 -13.37 28.03 -1.67
N SER A 342 -13.07 26.76 -1.94
CA SER A 342 -14.07 25.82 -2.45
C SER A 342 -14.09 24.50 -1.69
N TYR A 343 -15.29 23.93 -1.61
CA TYR A 343 -15.55 22.61 -1.08
C TYR A 343 -15.38 21.53 -2.16
N VAL A 344 -15.28 20.28 -1.73
CA VAL A 344 -15.37 19.11 -2.61
C VAL A 344 -16.30 18.07 -1.99
N MET A 345 -17.09 17.40 -2.83
CA MET A 345 -17.86 16.21 -2.47
C MET A 345 -17.08 14.98 -2.94
N ILE A 346 -16.93 14.00 -2.07
CA ILE A 346 -16.23 12.76 -2.38
C ILE A 346 -17.23 11.62 -2.28
N HIS A 347 -17.33 10.82 -3.35
CA HIS A 347 -18.15 9.62 -3.33
C HIS A 347 -17.31 8.43 -2.85
N SER A 348 -17.84 7.71 -1.87
CA SER A 348 -17.27 6.46 -1.34
C SER A 348 -18.13 5.29 -1.78
N TYR A 349 -17.55 4.38 -2.56
CA TYR A 349 -18.22 3.16 -3.00
C TYR A 349 -18.05 2.03 -1.98
N ALA A 350 -18.99 1.09 -1.97
CA ALA A 350 -18.81 -0.16 -1.26
C ALA A 350 -17.78 -1.06 -1.97
N PRO A 351 -16.87 -1.74 -1.26
CA PRO A 351 -15.89 -2.66 -1.87
C PRO A 351 -16.53 -3.82 -2.63
N VAL A 352 -17.73 -4.23 -2.19
CA VAL A 352 -18.62 -5.15 -2.90
C VAL A 352 -20.04 -4.63 -2.77
N ASN A 353 -20.91 -4.89 -3.76
CA ASN A 353 -22.22 -4.21 -3.80
C ASN A 353 -23.17 -4.68 -2.70
N ASN A 354 -23.04 -5.94 -2.26
CA ASN A 354 -23.91 -6.58 -1.29
C ASN A 354 -23.11 -7.47 -0.33
N ILE A 355 -23.63 -7.71 0.87
CA ILE A 355 -23.03 -8.63 1.85
C ILE A 355 -22.72 -9.99 1.22
N SER A 356 -23.62 -10.54 0.39
CA SER A 356 -23.46 -11.85 -0.27
C SER A 356 -22.28 -11.95 -1.24
N GLU A 357 -21.80 -10.81 -1.74
CA GLU A 357 -20.62 -10.71 -2.60
C GLU A 357 -19.31 -10.61 -1.78
N SER A 358 -19.40 -10.61 -0.45
CA SER A 358 -18.22 -10.67 0.41
C SER A 358 -17.41 -11.93 0.15
N ARG A 359 -16.12 -11.88 0.50
CA ARG A 359 -15.20 -13.00 0.32
C ARG A 359 -14.53 -13.39 1.61
N ILE A 360 -14.49 -14.69 1.89
CA ILE A 360 -13.81 -15.25 3.06
C ILE A 360 -12.59 -16.05 2.60
N LEU A 361 -11.40 -15.69 3.05
CA LEU A 361 -10.14 -16.31 2.65
C LEU A 361 -9.41 -16.91 3.83
N LEU A 362 -8.78 -18.06 3.65
CA LEU A 362 -7.90 -18.66 4.65
C LEU A 362 -6.44 -18.54 4.24
N THR A 363 -5.55 -18.21 5.18
CA THR A 363 -4.11 -18.23 4.92
C THR A 363 -3.54 -19.65 5.05
N ASN A 364 -2.64 -20.02 4.14
CA ASN A 364 -1.96 -21.32 4.19
C ASN A 364 -1.06 -21.45 5.44
N ILE A 365 -0.92 -22.67 5.94
CA ILE A 365 0.03 -23.03 6.98
C ILE A 365 1.20 -23.78 6.34
N MET A 366 2.40 -23.24 6.46
CA MET A 366 3.59 -23.77 5.80
C MET A 366 4.51 -24.49 6.78
N ASN A 367 5.10 -25.61 6.36
CA ASN A 367 6.16 -26.33 7.08
C ASN A 367 5.81 -26.69 8.53
N LEU A 368 4.57 -27.12 8.78
CA LEU A 368 4.10 -27.44 10.12
C LEU A 368 4.73 -28.76 10.62
N ALA A 369 5.63 -28.64 11.58
CA ALA A 369 6.31 -29.78 12.21
C ALA A 369 5.37 -30.61 13.08
N TYR A 370 5.70 -31.89 13.28
CA TYR A 370 4.94 -32.78 14.16
C TYR A 370 4.81 -32.19 15.58
N ASN A 371 3.60 -32.25 16.15
CA ASN A 371 3.22 -31.62 17.43
C ASN A 371 3.32 -30.08 17.50
N ALA A 372 3.72 -29.39 16.43
CA ALA A 372 3.70 -27.93 16.39
C ALA A 372 2.28 -27.40 16.13
N ILE A 373 2.05 -26.15 16.54
CA ILE A 373 0.80 -25.42 16.33
C ILE A 373 0.98 -24.45 15.15
N GLY A 374 0.12 -24.57 14.16
CA GLY A 374 0.03 -23.66 13.02
C GLY A 374 -1.23 -22.82 13.10
N THR A 375 -1.18 -21.62 12.51
CA THR A 375 -2.29 -20.66 12.52
C THR A 375 -2.74 -20.39 11.09
N THR A 376 -4.02 -20.56 10.81
CA THR A 376 -4.66 -20.01 9.62
C THR A 376 -5.49 -18.78 10.02
N GLN A 377 -5.36 -17.69 9.27
CA GLN A 377 -6.17 -16.50 9.44
C GLN A 377 -7.35 -16.56 8.48
N MET A 378 -8.55 -16.33 9.00
CA MET A 378 -9.75 -16.15 8.19
C MET A 378 -9.93 -14.66 7.92
N ASN A 379 -9.65 -14.23 6.70
CA ASN A 379 -9.79 -12.86 6.25
C ASN A 379 -11.13 -12.64 5.56
N THR A 380 -11.71 -11.45 5.74
CA THR A 380 -12.93 -11.02 5.05
C THR A 380 -12.67 -9.76 4.22
N THR A 381 -13.46 -9.55 3.16
CA THR A 381 -13.65 -8.22 2.55
C THR A 381 -14.09 -7.21 3.61
N TYR A 382 -13.82 -5.92 3.37
CA TYR A 382 -14.19 -4.86 4.31
C TYR A 382 -15.70 -4.90 4.60
N LEU A 383 -16.05 -4.97 5.89
CA LEU A 383 -17.43 -4.98 6.35
C LEU A 383 -17.87 -3.55 6.69
N LEU A 384 -18.91 -3.07 6.00
CA LEU A 384 -19.43 -1.72 6.21
C LEU A 384 -20.23 -1.62 7.52
N PRO A 385 -20.13 -0.50 8.26
CA PRO A 385 -21.00 -0.20 9.40
C PRO A 385 -22.49 -0.32 9.05
N SER A 386 -22.89 0.21 7.89
CA SER A 386 -24.27 0.19 7.37
C SER A 386 -24.84 -1.22 7.16
N TRP A 387 -24.00 -2.24 7.00
CA TRP A 387 -24.45 -3.63 6.87
C TRP A 387 -24.90 -4.25 8.19
N ASN A 388 -24.57 -3.64 9.33
CA ASN A 388 -25.01 -4.06 10.66
C ASN A 388 -24.80 -5.57 10.91
N ILE A 389 -23.62 -6.08 10.56
CA ILE A 389 -23.28 -7.50 10.74
C ILE A 389 -22.95 -7.73 12.21
N THR A 390 -23.80 -8.44 12.94
CA THR A 390 -23.61 -8.72 14.37
C THR A 390 -23.42 -10.20 14.66
N HIS A 391 -23.56 -11.05 13.65
CA HIS A 391 -23.45 -12.49 13.76
C HIS A 391 -22.69 -13.08 12.57
N PHE A 392 -21.92 -14.14 12.82
CA PHE A 392 -21.44 -15.03 11.76
C PHE A 392 -21.56 -16.48 12.20
N GLN A 393 -21.73 -17.37 11.24
CA GLN A 393 -21.69 -18.81 11.47
C GLN A 393 -21.19 -19.55 10.23
N TYR A 394 -20.48 -20.66 10.43
CA TYR A 394 -19.96 -21.49 9.33
C TYR A 394 -19.52 -22.86 9.82
N HIS A 395 -19.32 -23.77 8.88
CA HIS A 395 -18.64 -25.04 9.09
C HIS A 395 -17.21 -24.97 8.58
N LEU A 396 -16.27 -25.46 9.37
CA LEU A 396 -14.87 -25.61 8.98
C LEU A 396 -14.51 -27.09 8.93
N ASN A 397 -14.15 -27.55 7.74
CA ASN A 397 -13.82 -28.94 7.47
C ASN A 397 -12.30 -29.11 7.41
N TYR A 398 -11.79 -30.16 8.04
CA TYR A 398 -10.37 -30.52 8.05
C TYR A 398 -10.19 -32.04 8.13
N ASN A 399 -8.99 -32.54 7.86
CA ASN A 399 -8.70 -33.97 8.04
C ASN A 399 -8.23 -34.26 9.48
N PRO A 400 -9.05 -34.93 10.32
CA PRO A 400 -8.72 -35.17 11.72
C PRO A 400 -7.61 -36.22 11.91
N ALA A 401 -7.23 -36.96 10.87
CA ALA A 401 -6.06 -37.85 10.92
C ALA A 401 -4.74 -37.09 10.66
N LYS A 402 -4.80 -35.83 10.23
CA LYS A 402 -3.62 -35.02 9.84
C LYS A 402 -3.37 -33.86 10.79
N ILE A 403 -4.43 -33.16 11.18
CA ILE A 403 -4.37 -32.03 12.10
C ILE A 403 -5.50 -32.11 13.13
N GLU A 404 -5.24 -31.59 14.32
CA GLU A 404 -6.16 -31.52 15.45
C GLU A 404 -6.47 -30.05 15.74
N TYR A 405 -7.74 -29.71 15.97
CA TYR A 405 -8.13 -28.37 16.40
C TYR A 405 -7.49 -28.04 17.76
N PHE A 406 -6.85 -26.88 17.88
CA PHE A 406 -6.24 -26.43 19.12
C PHE A 406 -7.11 -25.38 19.81
N ASP A 407 -7.29 -24.21 19.20
CA ASP A 407 -8.18 -23.14 19.66
C ASP A 407 -8.45 -22.07 18.58
N ILE A 408 -9.23 -21.04 18.96
CA ILE A 408 -9.46 -19.81 18.19
C ILE A 408 -8.85 -18.63 18.95
N VAL A 409 -8.24 -17.70 18.21
CA VAL A 409 -7.73 -16.42 18.72
C VAL A 409 -8.46 -15.28 18.02
N THR A 410 -9.17 -14.47 18.79
CA THR A 410 -9.89 -13.27 18.31
C THR A 410 -9.15 -11.96 18.60
N GLU A 411 -8.09 -12.01 19.41
CA GLU A 411 -7.31 -10.81 19.72
C GLU A 411 -6.64 -10.23 18.45
N GLY A 412 -6.85 -8.93 18.25
CA GLY A 412 -6.39 -8.21 17.05
C GLY A 412 -7.09 -8.64 15.77
N THR A 413 -8.33 -9.13 15.85
CA THR A 413 -9.19 -9.48 14.70
C THR A 413 -10.51 -8.72 14.78
N ILE A 414 -11.30 -8.72 13.70
CA ILE A 414 -12.62 -8.06 13.66
C ILE A 414 -13.56 -8.66 14.73
N SER A 415 -13.40 -9.96 15.04
CA SER A 415 -14.20 -10.65 16.04
C SER A 415 -13.65 -10.56 17.49
N ALA A 416 -12.76 -9.61 17.80
CA ALA A 416 -12.11 -9.49 19.12
C ALA A 416 -13.12 -9.43 20.29
N ASN A 417 -14.26 -8.77 20.07
CA ASN A 417 -15.32 -8.60 21.06
C ASN A 417 -16.51 -9.54 20.85
N CYS A 418 -16.36 -10.57 20.01
CA CYS A 418 -17.42 -11.55 19.79
C CYS A 418 -17.42 -12.64 20.88
N GLU A 419 -18.61 -13.06 21.28
CA GLU A 419 -18.80 -14.33 21.96
C GLU A 419 -18.79 -15.44 20.91
N VAL A 420 -17.65 -16.14 20.80
CA VAL A 420 -17.44 -17.22 19.83
C VAL A 420 -17.70 -18.58 20.48
N ASN A 421 -18.59 -19.37 19.88
CA ASN A 421 -18.87 -20.74 20.25
C ASN A 421 -18.34 -21.69 19.16
N VAL A 422 -17.64 -22.74 19.60
CA VAL A 422 -17.06 -23.78 18.75
C VAL A 422 -17.56 -25.14 19.21
N ASP A 423 -18.33 -25.80 18.36
CA ASP A 423 -18.72 -27.19 18.55
C ASP A 423 -17.84 -28.09 17.67
N SER A 424 -17.02 -28.91 18.35
CA SER A 424 -16.08 -29.86 17.77
C SER A 424 -16.50 -31.33 18.02
N SER A 425 -17.78 -31.56 18.31
CA SER A 425 -18.31 -32.90 18.61
C SER A 425 -18.16 -33.91 17.48
N ASN A 426 -18.08 -33.44 16.23
CA ASN A 426 -17.87 -34.28 15.05
C ASN A 426 -16.41 -34.19 14.55
N PRO A 427 -15.61 -35.27 14.62
CA PRO A 427 -14.22 -35.23 14.14
C PRO A 427 -14.10 -34.78 12.68
N GLY A 428 -13.28 -33.76 12.43
CA GLY A 428 -13.05 -33.22 11.09
C GLY A 428 -13.99 -32.11 10.66
N VAL A 429 -15.00 -31.75 11.47
CA VAL A 429 -15.91 -30.62 11.24
C VAL A 429 -16.01 -29.78 12.51
N LEU A 430 -15.74 -28.48 12.40
CA LEU A 430 -16.02 -27.51 13.47
C LEU A 430 -17.24 -26.69 13.07
N ASN A 431 -18.25 -26.65 13.93
CA ASN A 431 -19.38 -25.73 13.81
C ASN A 431 -19.03 -24.48 14.61
N ILE A 432 -18.81 -23.35 13.94
CA ILE A 432 -18.36 -22.11 14.58
C ILE A 432 -19.46 -21.06 14.41
N SER A 433 -19.81 -20.39 15.52
CA SER A 433 -20.71 -19.24 15.51
C SER A 433 -20.16 -18.14 16.40
N GLY A 434 -20.40 -16.89 16.04
CA GLY A 434 -19.98 -15.73 16.81
C GLY A 434 -21.09 -14.68 16.88
N ASN A 435 -21.34 -14.17 18.09
CA ASN A 435 -22.28 -13.07 18.32
C ASN A 435 -21.53 -11.83 18.80
N SER A 436 -21.94 -10.66 18.33
CA SER A 436 -21.42 -9.37 18.77
C SER A 436 -22.55 -8.44 19.17
N ALA A 437 -22.34 -7.65 20.22
CA ALA A 437 -23.28 -6.59 20.62
C ALA A 437 -23.19 -5.35 19.71
N VAL A 438 -22.09 -5.20 18.98
CA VAL A 438 -21.84 -4.10 18.03
C VAL A 438 -21.53 -4.66 16.64
N PRO A 439 -21.80 -3.91 15.56
CA PRO A 439 -21.48 -4.36 14.21
C PRO A 439 -19.99 -4.69 14.04
N LEU A 440 -19.72 -5.76 13.31
CA LEU A 440 -18.40 -6.16 12.83
C LEU A 440 -18.05 -5.27 11.64
N ILE A 441 -17.00 -4.46 11.81
CA ILE A 441 -16.59 -3.43 10.87
C ILE A 441 -15.11 -3.61 10.54
N GLY A 442 -14.74 -3.34 9.28
CA GLY A 442 -13.36 -3.30 8.86
C GLY A 442 -12.95 -4.45 7.96
N ALA A 443 -11.69 -4.44 7.55
CA ALA A 443 -11.07 -5.48 6.72
C ALA A 443 -9.98 -6.25 7.48
N GLY A 444 -9.62 -7.40 6.94
CA GLY A 444 -8.54 -8.24 7.47
C GLY A 444 -9.08 -9.49 8.16
N ALA A 445 -8.35 -9.97 9.17
CA ALA A 445 -8.71 -11.20 9.86
C ALA A 445 -10.03 -11.00 10.62
N LEU A 446 -11.06 -11.74 10.22
CA LEU A 446 -12.24 -11.98 11.03
C LEU A 446 -11.82 -12.70 12.31
N MET A 447 -11.03 -13.77 12.18
CA MET A 447 -10.45 -14.52 13.29
C MET A 447 -9.21 -15.33 12.90
N LYS A 448 -8.52 -15.91 13.88
CA LYS A 448 -7.38 -16.82 13.67
C LYS A 448 -7.72 -18.18 14.27
N ILE A 449 -7.57 -19.25 13.49
CA ILE A 449 -7.82 -20.63 13.95
C ILE A 449 -6.50 -21.38 14.01
N ARG A 450 -6.25 -22.08 15.11
CA ARG A 450 -5.00 -22.80 15.34
C ARG A 450 -5.21 -24.31 15.34
N PHE A 451 -4.29 -25.00 14.69
CA PHE A 451 -4.29 -26.45 14.54
C PHE A 451 -2.95 -27.03 14.97
N LYS A 452 -2.99 -28.15 15.68
CA LYS A 452 -1.83 -28.95 16.01
C LYS A 452 -1.61 -30.03 14.95
N ALA A 453 -0.37 -30.20 14.50
CA ALA A 453 0.00 -31.25 13.56
C ALA A 453 0.14 -32.62 14.25
N ILE A 454 -0.60 -33.63 13.76
CA ILE A 454 -0.61 -34.98 14.35
C ILE A 454 -0.40 -36.12 13.33
N GLY A 455 -0.53 -35.87 12.03
CA GLY A 455 -0.42 -36.92 10.99
C GLY A 455 0.76 -36.75 10.04
N ASN A 456 1.86 -36.16 10.51
CA ASN A 456 3.12 -36.06 9.75
C ASN A 456 3.67 -37.46 9.46
N THR A 457 4.33 -37.61 8.31
CA THR A 457 4.88 -38.89 7.81
C THR A 457 6.34 -38.70 7.40
N GLY A 458 7.06 -39.77 7.06
CA GLY A 458 8.46 -39.69 6.59
C GLY A 458 8.71 -38.83 5.35
N SER A 459 7.65 -38.39 4.66
CA SER A 459 7.67 -37.38 3.59
C SER A 459 6.73 -36.22 3.90
N ILE A 460 6.98 -35.08 3.22
CA ILE A 460 6.09 -33.92 3.24
C ILE A 460 4.70 -34.36 2.75
N SER A 461 3.66 -33.95 3.48
CA SER A 461 2.27 -34.20 3.07
C SER A 461 1.45 -32.93 3.18
N VAL A 462 0.43 -32.81 2.33
CA VAL A 462 -0.48 -31.65 2.30
C VAL A 462 -1.87 -32.12 2.74
N THR A 463 -2.48 -31.36 3.64
CA THR A 463 -3.91 -31.46 3.93
C THR A 463 -4.57 -30.10 3.73
N GLN A 464 -5.90 -30.06 3.71
CA GLN A 464 -6.66 -28.84 3.45
C GLN A 464 -7.64 -28.56 4.58
N ILE A 465 -7.85 -27.26 4.78
CA ILE A 465 -8.94 -26.70 5.56
C ILE A 465 -9.89 -26.04 4.56
N SER A 466 -11.19 -26.32 4.66
CA SER A 466 -12.22 -25.70 3.81
C SER A 466 -13.37 -25.16 4.65
N ILE A 467 -14.02 -24.12 4.14
CA ILE A 467 -15.20 -23.52 4.74
C ILE A 467 -16.44 -23.97 3.96
N SER A 468 -17.55 -24.23 4.65
CA SER A 468 -18.87 -24.39 4.04
C SER A 468 -19.93 -23.65 4.84
N ASP A 469 -21.03 -23.30 4.16
CA ASP A 469 -22.21 -22.64 4.72
C ASP A 469 -21.89 -21.42 5.58
N PHE A 470 -21.02 -20.55 5.06
CA PHE A 470 -20.69 -19.31 5.76
C PHE A 470 -21.84 -18.31 5.65
N LEU A 471 -22.30 -17.79 6.78
CA LEU A 471 -23.30 -16.74 6.87
C LEU A 471 -22.80 -15.56 7.69
N TYR A 472 -23.10 -14.36 7.21
CA TYR A 472 -23.15 -13.15 8.02
C TYR A 472 -24.60 -12.82 8.31
N ASN A 473 -24.98 -12.70 9.59
CA ASN A 473 -26.37 -12.67 10.03
C ASN A 473 -27.16 -13.84 9.39
N ASN A 474 -27.99 -13.55 8.39
CA ASN A 474 -28.78 -14.54 7.63
C ASN A 474 -28.38 -14.61 6.14
N VAL A 475 -27.32 -13.91 5.73
CA VAL A 475 -26.89 -13.81 4.33
C VAL A 475 -25.76 -14.80 4.10
N ALA A 476 -25.96 -15.73 3.17
CA ALA A 476 -24.95 -16.70 2.78
C ALA A 476 -23.86 -16.05 1.92
N ILE A 477 -22.61 -16.43 2.17
CA ILE A 477 -21.44 -16.01 1.42
C ILE A 477 -20.95 -17.18 0.56
N SER A 478 -20.94 -17.00 -0.76
CA SER A 478 -20.58 -18.07 -1.69
C SER A 478 -19.08 -18.13 -2.02
N ASP A 479 -18.37 -17.01 -1.97
CA ASP A 479 -16.92 -16.96 -2.22
C ASP A 479 -16.16 -17.24 -0.92
N VAL A 480 -16.06 -18.53 -0.58
CA VAL A 480 -15.32 -19.03 0.58
C VAL A 480 -14.10 -19.82 0.13
N GLY A 481 -12.95 -19.50 0.71
CA GLY A 481 -11.66 -20.06 0.35
C GLY A 481 -11.29 -21.33 1.11
N THR A 482 -10.18 -21.93 0.70
CA THR A 482 -9.52 -23.06 1.36
C THR A 482 -8.11 -22.64 1.78
N ALA A 483 -7.55 -23.33 2.77
CA ALA A 483 -6.14 -23.22 3.12
C ALA A 483 -5.45 -24.58 2.99
N ASN A 484 -4.28 -24.58 2.37
CA ASN A 484 -3.36 -25.71 2.41
C ASN A 484 -2.56 -25.68 3.71
N VAL A 485 -2.41 -26.86 4.30
CA VAL A 485 -1.54 -27.11 5.45
C VAL A 485 -0.45 -28.07 4.99
N ILE A 486 0.78 -27.56 4.89
CA ILE A 486 1.95 -28.35 4.50
C ILE A 486 2.59 -28.90 5.77
N LEU A 487 2.46 -30.20 5.97
CA LEU A 487 3.07 -30.93 7.07
C LEU A 487 4.51 -31.29 6.70
N SER A 488 5.46 -30.86 7.52
CA SER A 488 6.86 -31.22 7.37
C SER A 488 7.07 -32.72 7.53
N ALA A 489 8.07 -33.27 6.85
CA ALA A 489 8.45 -34.66 7.03
C ALA A 489 8.82 -34.93 8.49
N TYR A 490 8.32 -36.03 9.02
CA TYR A 490 8.58 -36.53 10.35
C TYR A 490 8.81 -38.03 10.25
N THR A 491 10.06 -38.44 10.42
CA THR A 491 10.36 -39.81 10.82
C THR A 491 10.31 -39.82 12.33
N ALA A 492 9.39 -40.61 12.91
CA ALA A 492 9.60 -41.04 14.28
C ALA A 492 10.97 -41.71 14.28
N ASN A 493 11.97 -41.11 14.94
CA ASN A 493 13.08 -41.91 15.41
C ASN A 493 12.45 -42.83 16.44
N GLU A 494 12.01 -44.00 15.99
CA GLU A 494 12.10 -45.16 16.86
C GLU A 494 13.60 -45.36 17.08
N ASP A 495 14.14 -44.67 18.08
CA ASP A 495 15.05 -45.38 18.96
C ASP A 495 14.18 -46.50 19.56
N GLU A 496 14.10 -47.63 18.86
CA GLU A 496 13.97 -48.91 19.55
C GLU A 496 15.18 -48.96 20.48
N ILE A 497 15.02 -48.43 21.69
CA ILE A 497 15.84 -48.85 22.81
C ILE A 497 15.47 -50.31 23.01
N VAL A 498 16.17 -51.19 22.28
CA VAL A 498 16.32 -52.57 22.70
C VAL A 498 16.95 -52.46 24.08
N ALA A 499 16.12 -52.64 25.12
CA ALA A 499 16.62 -52.75 26.47
C ALA A 499 17.70 -53.82 26.47
N VAL A 500 18.94 -53.45 26.78
CA VAL A 500 20.00 -54.42 27.03
C VAL A 500 19.47 -55.30 28.16
N PRO A 501 19.27 -56.61 27.96
CA PRO A 501 18.65 -57.44 28.99
C PRO A 501 19.53 -57.39 30.24
N GLU A 502 18.98 -56.86 31.34
CA GLU A 502 19.68 -56.85 32.62
C GLU A 502 19.92 -58.29 33.09
N PRO A 503 21.07 -58.58 33.71
CA PRO A 503 21.34 -59.92 34.19
C PRO A 503 20.33 -60.30 35.29
N LYS A 504 19.70 -61.47 35.15
CA LYS A 504 18.68 -61.96 36.09
C LYS A 504 18.94 -63.42 36.46
N LEU A 505 18.66 -63.75 37.72
CA LEU A 505 18.62 -65.12 38.22
C LEU A 505 17.16 -65.55 38.45
N GLU A 506 16.70 -66.52 37.67
CA GLU A 506 15.38 -67.14 37.81
C GLU A 506 15.49 -68.41 38.65
N ILE A 507 14.53 -68.63 39.55
CA ILE A 507 14.52 -69.75 40.49
C ILE A 507 13.21 -70.50 40.31
N TYR A 508 13.27 -71.75 39.86
CA TYR A 508 12.07 -72.57 39.63
C TYR A 508 12.24 -74.03 40.08
N PRO A 509 11.28 -74.59 40.83
CA PRO A 509 10.15 -73.89 41.46
C PRO A 509 10.63 -72.98 42.62
N ASN A 510 9.86 -71.96 42.98
CA ASN A 510 10.06 -71.14 44.17
C ASN A 510 8.68 -70.73 44.73
N PRO A 511 8.20 -71.31 45.84
CA PRO A 511 8.92 -72.19 46.78
C PRO A 511 9.26 -73.58 46.21
N PHE A 512 10.27 -74.27 46.77
CA PHE A 512 10.62 -75.65 46.39
C PHE A 512 10.75 -76.61 47.58
N GLN A 513 10.52 -77.90 47.32
CA GLN A 513 10.61 -78.97 48.32
C GLN A 513 11.94 -79.74 48.31
N ASP A 514 12.33 -80.28 47.15
CA ASP A 514 13.53 -81.13 47.04
C ASP A 514 14.70 -80.42 46.36
N SER A 515 14.45 -79.79 45.22
CA SER A 515 15.46 -78.99 44.52
C SER A 515 14.82 -77.84 43.74
N ALA A 516 15.59 -76.77 43.56
CA ALA A 516 15.26 -75.68 42.65
C ALA A 516 16.34 -75.53 41.58
N MET A 517 15.89 -75.24 40.37
CA MET A 517 16.74 -74.89 39.25
C MET A 517 16.98 -73.38 39.26
N LEU A 518 18.25 -73.01 39.24
CA LEU A 518 18.72 -71.63 39.21
C LEU A 518 19.19 -71.35 37.79
N LYS A 519 18.42 -70.58 37.04
CA LYS A 519 18.74 -70.19 35.65
C LYS A 519 19.18 -68.75 35.61
N PHE A 520 20.43 -68.52 35.22
CA PHE A 520 20.97 -67.19 35.02
C PHE A 520 20.83 -66.76 33.56
N THR A 521 20.42 -65.53 33.32
CA THR A 521 20.41 -64.92 31.99
C THR A 521 21.17 -63.61 32.09
N GLY A 522 22.24 -63.43 31.31
CA GLY A 522 23.05 -62.22 31.29
C GLY A 522 23.80 -62.08 29.96
N THR A 523 24.30 -60.88 29.66
CA THR A 523 25.00 -60.59 28.40
C THR A 523 26.50 -60.91 28.44
N ASN A 524 27.07 -61.15 29.63
CA ASN A 524 28.48 -61.49 29.81
C ASN A 524 28.71 -63.01 29.79
N LYS A 525 29.85 -63.47 29.26
CA LYS A 525 30.27 -64.88 29.23
C LYS A 525 31.14 -65.30 30.42
N ALA A 526 31.36 -64.40 31.39
CA ALA A 526 32.09 -64.71 32.62
C ALA A 526 31.33 -65.74 33.49
N PRO A 527 32.04 -66.57 34.29
CA PRO A 527 31.41 -67.48 35.23
C PRO A 527 30.52 -66.73 36.24
N VAL A 528 29.37 -67.32 36.58
CA VAL A 528 28.43 -66.78 37.57
C VAL A 528 28.63 -67.49 38.89
N ARG A 529 28.96 -66.75 39.95
CA ARG A 529 29.03 -67.26 41.32
C ARG A 529 27.73 -66.97 42.03
N ILE A 530 27.17 -67.95 42.72
CA ILE A 530 25.94 -67.82 43.52
C ILE A 530 26.26 -68.26 44.95
N HIS A 531 26.18 -67.30 45.87
CA HIS A 531 26.31 -67.52 47.31
C HIS A 531 24.94 -67.57 47.96
N ILE A 532 24.64 -68.68 48.62
CA ILE A 532 23.36 -68.89 49.29
C ILE A 532 23.54 -68.59 50.78
N TYR A 533 22.74 -67.68 51.32
CA TYR A 533 22.77 -67.27 52.72
C TYR A 533 21.45 -67.60 53.42
N ASN A 534 21.53 -67.96 54.70
CA ASN A 534 20.35 -68.02 55.57
C ASN A 534 19.94 -66.62 56.05
N ILE A 535 18.79 -66.49 56.73
CA ILE A 535 18.31 -65.20 57.26
C ILE A 535 19.24 -64.53 58.29
N LYS A 536 20.23 -65.24 58.83
CA LYS A 536 21.25 -64.69 59.73
C LYS A 536 22.49 -64.19 58.99
N GLY A 537 22.49 -64.23 57.65
CA GLY A 537 23.63 -63.82 56.82
C GLY A 537 24.77 -64.84 56.77
N GLN A 538 24.56 -66.07 57.27
CA GLN A 538 25.60 -67.10 57.24
C GLN A 538 25.60 -67.80 55.87
N LEU A 539 26.78 -67.97 55.27
CA LEU A 539 26.94 -68.68 54.00
C LEU A 539 26.61 -70.16 54.17
N VAL A 540 25.62 -70.62 53.41
CA VAL A 540 25.10 -71.98 53.41
C VAL A 540 25.79 -72.82 52.35
N LYS A 541 25.91 -72.28 51.13
CA LYS A 541 26.54 -72.97 49.99
C LYS A 541 27.00 -71.98 48.92
N GLU A 542 28.05 -72.32 48.20
CA GLU A 542 28.46 -71.65 46.97
C GLU A 542 28.19 -72.56 45.77
N LEU A 543 27.63 -71.99 44.70
CA LEU A 543 27.39 -72.65 43.42
C LEU A 543 28.06 -71.82 42.31
N LEU A 544 28.68 -72.51 41.34
CA LEU A 544 29.39 -71.88 40.23
C LEU A 544 28.80 -72.39 38.91
N ILE A 545 28.36 -71.46 38.05
CA ILE A 545 28.01 -71.72 36.66
C ILE A 545 29.20 -71.26 35.82
N SER A 546 30.01 -72.21 35.33
CA SER A 546 31.23 -71.92 34.55
C SER A 546 31.05 -72.10 33.04
N ASP A 547 30.00 -72.81 32.60
CA ASP A 547 29.73 -73.05 31.19
C ASP A 547 28.81 -71.96 30.62
N PRO A 548 29.29 -71.11 29.69
CA PRO A 548 28.47 -70.04 29.10
C PRO A 548 27.35 -70.57 28.19
N LEU A 549 27.37 -71.84 27.78
CA LEU A 549 26.29 -72.47 27.00
C LEU A 549 25.19 -73.08 27.90
N ASN A 550 25.50 -73.35 29.17
CA ASN A 550 24.55 -73.94 30.10
C ASN A 550 24.40 -73.06 31.36
N SER A 551 23.51 -72.07 31.26
CA SER A 551 23.31 -71.06 32.30
C SER A 551 22.42 -71.52 33.46
N GLN A 552 22.43 -72.82 33.80
CA GLN A 552 21.52 -73.40 34.78
C GLN A 552 22.26 -74.30 35.77
N ILE A 553 21.91 -74.23 37.06
CA ILE A 553 22.43 -75.12 38.11
C ILE A 553 21.32 -75.49 39.09
N SER A 554 21.31 -76.72 39.58
CA SER A 554 20.33 -77.17 40.57
C SER A 554 20.87 -77.04 41.99
N TRP A 555 20.06 -76.51 42.91
CA TRP A 555 20.30 -76.56 44.34
C TRP A 555 19.33 -77.52 45.02
N ASN A 556 19.87 -78.60 45.57
CA ASN A 556 19.14 -79.68 46.24
C ASN A 556 19.06 -79.49 47.76
N ARG A 557 18.77 -78.26 48.23
CA ARG A 557 18.62 -77.90 49.65
C ARG A 557 19.75 -78.37 50.57
N SER A 558 20.97 -78.49 50.07
CA SER A 558 22.13 -78.92 50.87
C SER A 558 23.04 -77.74 51.25
N ASP A 559 23.69 -77.85 52.41
CA ASP A 559 24.76 -76.95 52.85
C ASP A 559 26.14 -77.40 52.31
N VAL A 560 27.20 -76.66 52.66
CA VAL A 560 28.60 -76.96 52.31
C VAL A 560 29.08 -78.33 52.81
N LYS A 561 28.46 -78.92 53.84
CA LYS A 561 28.78 -80.25 54.37
C LYS A 561 27.87 -81.34 53.77
N GLY A 562 27.02 -81.00 52.80
CA GLY A 562 26.08 -81.91 52.16
C GLY A 562 24.84 -82.23 52.98
N LYS A 563 24.63 -81.55 54.12
CA LYS A 563 23.45 -81.77 54.98
C LYS A 563 22.27 -80.94 54.47
N THR A 564 21.07 -81.51 54.56
CA THR A 564 19.83 -80.79 54.23
C THR A 564 19.63 -79.58 55.15
N VAL A 565 19.34 -78.43 54.55
CA VAL A 565 19.06 -77.16 55.22
C VAL A 565 17.62 -77.15 55.76
N ALA A 566 17.34 -76.32 56.76
CA ALA A 566 16.01 -76.20 57.35
C ALA A 566 15.02 -75.51 56.40
N ASP A 567 13.72 -75.71 56.62
CA ASP A 567 12.68 -74.99 55.90
C ASP A 567 12.75 -73.50 56.27
N GLY A 568 12.61 -72.61 55.28
CA GLY A 568 12.73 -71.17 55.50
C GLY A 568 13.19 -70.38 54.28
N ILE A 569 13.41 -69.09 54.51
CA ILE A 569 13.84 -68.14 53.48
C ILE A 569 15.36 -68.13 53.36
N TYR A 570 15.86 -68.20 52.14
CA TYR A 570 17.27 -68.08 51.79
C TYR A 570 17.46 -66.97 50.75
N PHE A 571 18.64 -66.33 50.81
CA PHE A 571 19.02 -65.27 49.88
C PHE A 571 20.18 -65.74 49.01
N LEU A 572 20.02 -65.64 47.70
CA LEU A 572 20.99 -66.00 46.68
C LEU A 572 21.62 -64.71 46.16
N HIS A 573 22.84 -64.42 46.60
CA HIS A 573 23.64 -63.34 46.02
C HIS A 573 24.42 -63.90 44.84
N TRP A 574 24.15 -63.41 43.64
CA TRP A 574 24.87 -63.81 42.44
C TRP A 574 25.81 -62.69 41.98
N GLN A 575 26.91 -63.09 41.33
CA GLN A 575 27.89 -62.16 40.76
C GLN A 575 28.41 -62.70 39.43
N GLN A 576 28.43 -61.84 38.41
CA GLN A 576 29.03 -62.10 37.10
C GLN A 576 29.91 -60.89 36.70
N GLY A 577 31.22 -61.03 36.83
CA GLY A 577 32.16 -59.91 36.66
C GLY A 577 31.92 -58.82 37.72
N GLU A 578 31.69 -57.58 37.27
CA GLU A 578 31.38 -56.44 38.15
C GLU A 578 29.90 -56.34 38.53
N GLN A 579 29.01 -57.10 37.87
CA GLN A 579 27.57 -57.07 38.15
C GLN A 579 27.20 -58.08 39.24
N SER A 580 26.33 -57.69 40.16
CA SER A 580 25.78 -58.56 41.18
C SER A 580 24.30 -58.27 41.47
N GLY A 581 23.62 -59.24 42.08
CA GLY A 581 22.22 -59.10 42.48
C GLY A 581 21.84 -60.11 43.56
N ILE A 582 20.67 -59.91 44.17
CA ILE A 582 20.15 -60.77 45.25
C ILE A 582 18.75 -61.26 44.89
N ASN A 583 18.54 -62.57 44.99
CA ASN A 583 17.23 -63.19 44.83
C ASN A 583 16.84 -63.92 46.11
N LYS A 584 15.53 -64.00 46.38
CA LYS A 584 14.97 -64.68 47.54
C LYS A 584 14.35 -66.01 47.13
N VAL A 585 14.66 -67.09 47.84
CA VAL A 585 14.02 -68.41 47.66
C VAL A 585 13.42 -68.90 48.96
N LEU A 586 12.27 -69.57 48.87
CA LEU A 586 11.62 -70.24 50.00
C LEU A 586 11.78 -71.76 49.85
N VAL A 587 12.43 -72.38 50.84
CA VAL A 587 12.49 -73.83 50.99
C VAL A 587 11.34 -74.25 51.89
N ILE A 588 10.52 -75.18 51.41
CA ILE A 588 9.41 -75.77 52.16
C ILE A 588 9.58 -77.28 52.20
N LYS A 589 8.92 -77.96 53.14
CA LYS A 589 8.97 -79.42 53.23
C LYS A 589 7.92 -80.11 52.39
#